data_AF-F8NCC2-F1
#
_entry.id   AF-F8NCC2-F1
#
_cell.length_a   1.000
_cell.length_b   1.000
_cell.length_c   1.000
_cell.angle_alpha   90.00
_cell.angle_beta   90.00
_cell.angle_gamma   90.00
#
_symmetry.space_group_name_H-M   'P 1'
#
loop_
_entity.id
_entity.type
_entity.pdbx_description
1 polymer ?
#
loop_
_entity_poly.entity_id
_entity_poly.type
_entity_poly.pdbx_seq_one_letter_code
_entity_poly.pdbx_strand_id
1 'polypeptide(L)'
;MKQQLFTLFLVGLLAATVSCSNDYPTRPESGTETAGDEISGAVPVSKTNQMNIYVHWMPWFETDTSNSLNAGKWGWHWTMNTCNPNTVPANGNRQIASHYYPLTGPYASGDETILDYQCLLMKYAGVDGVMADWYGANGDNAMALHRSNTEAMFRALKRVGLKMAVVYEDQTLANASDKVVQARTDMKYLAKTFFKDEAYAKVDNRPLLLDFGPQSMTSSKEWYRSFAVLATKPFFMVLDGHSNLCNDNTYPDNAQGEYSWVNPLPNYASAKNFKFYIGGAMPGFHDFYKEGGSGDGYTTYDSEDGALFKRQLDAARKAGLSWLQISTWNDYGEGTTIEPTREYGYRYLVALQEFTGVTYRQADLELIYQWYLAKIKNPDSQQVKEAYDALVKLDTEKARQLLNVK
;
A
#
# COMPACT_ATOMS: atom_id res chain seq x y z
N MET A 1 -22.75 9.80 19.29
CA MET A 1 -22.27 10.08 17.92
C MET A 1 -22.24 8.75 17.19
N LYS A 2 -23.02 8.60 16.11
CA LYS A 2 -23.01 7.38 15.31
C LYS A 2 -21.67 7.31 14.57
N GLN A 3 -20.80 6.35 14.92
CA GLN A 3 -19.69 5.96 14.06
C GLN A 3 -20.30 5.46 12.75
N GLN A 4 -20.06 6.17 11.65
CA GLN A 4 -20.41 5.67 10.33
C GLN A 4 -19.33 4.66 9.95
N LEU A 5 -19.73 3.39 9.82
CA LEU A 5 -18.91 2.36 9.20
C LEU A 5 -18.65 2.79 7.75
N PHE A 6 -17.38 2.98 7.39
CA PHE A 6 -16.96 3.01 6.00
C PHE A 6 -16.97 1.57 5.50
N THR A 7 -18.01 1.19 4.74
CA THR A 7 -18.05 -0.08 4.03
C THR A 7 -17.76 0.23 2.57
N LEU A 8 -16.55 -0.11 2.10
CA LEU A 8 -16.21 -0.04 0.69
C LEU A 8 -17.06 -1.08 -0.05
N PHE A 9 -18.00 -0.65 -0.88
CA PHE A 9 -18.81 -1.56 -1.69
C PHE A 9 -18.01 -2.00 -2.93
N LEU A 10 -17.52 -3.25 -2.94
CA LEU A 10 -17.19 -3.93 -4.18
C LEU A 10 -18.46 -4.52 -4.78
N VAL A 11 -18.87 -4.03 -5.95
CA VAL A 11 -20.01 -4.57 -6.71
C VAL A 11 -19.67 -5.98 -7.20
N GLY A 12 -20.27 -6.99 -6.57
CA GLY A 12 -20.14 -8.39 -6.99
C GLY A 12 -20.83 -8.65 -8.33
N LEU A 13 -20.17 -9.38 -9.23
CA LEU A 13 -20.81 -9.97 -10.41
C LEU A 13 -20.56 -11.48 -10.53
N LEU A 14 -21.60 -12.14 -11.03
CA LEU A 14 -21.94 -13.56 -10.98
C LEU A 14 -20.88 -14.57 -11.44
N ALA A 15 -20.84 -15.69 -10.71
CA ALA A 15 -20.17 -16.93 -11.10
C ALA A 15 -20.97 -17.68 -12.20
N ALA A 16 -20.26 -18.14 -13.23
CA ALA A 16 -20.74 -19.15 -14.17
C ALA A 16 -20.11 -20.51 -13.82
N THR A 17 -20.96 -21.49 -13.53
CA THR A 17 -20.59 -22.87 -13.19
C THR A 17 -20.25 -23.68 -14.44
N VAL A 18 -19.11 -24.37 -14.43
CA VAL A 18 -18.88 -25.56 -15.26
C VAL A 18 -18.34 -26.68 -14.39
N SER A 19 -18.96 -27.85 -14.55
CA SER A 19 -18.82 -29.06 -13.76
C SER A 19 -17.68 -29.97 -14.27
N CYS A 20 -16.88 -30.44 -13.31
CA CYS A 20 -16.13 -31.70 -13.18
C CYS A 20 -15.42 -32.37 -14.38
N SER A 21 -14.11 -32.58 -14.22
CA SER A 21 -13.53 -33.94 -14.23
C SER A 21 -12.23 -34.01 -13.42
N ASN A 22 -12.14 -35.01 -12.55
CA ASN A 22 -10.91 -35.47 -11.91
C ASN A 22 -9.95 -35.99 -12.98
N ASP A 23 -8.71 -35.52 -12.98
CA ASP A 23 -7.52 -36.34 -13.24
C ASP A 23 -6.27 -35.53 -12.86
N TYR A 24 -5.45 -36.09 -11.96
CA TYR A 24 -4.13 -35.57 -11.63
C TYR A 24 -3.12 -36.17 -12.61
N PRO A 25 -2.31 -35.35 -13.29
CA PRO A 25 -1.01 -35.77 -13.76
C PRO A 25 0.11 -35.03 -13.01
N THR A 26 1.02 -35.86 -12.52
CA THR A 26 2.41 -35.65 -12.13
C THR A 26 3.09 -34.33 -12.56
N ARG A 27 3.68 -33.68 -11.55
CA ARG A 27 4.78 -32.70 -11.55
C ARG A 27 5.70 -32.73 -12.78
N PRO A 28 5.97 -31.57 -13.41
CA PRO A 28 7.23 -31.30 -14.09
C PRO A 28 8.21 -30.53 -13.19
N GLU A 29 9.47 -30.69 -13.55
CA GLU A 29 10.69 -30.42 -12.80
C GLU A 29 10.99 -28.93 -12.55
N SER A 30 11.85 -28.74 -11.56
CA SER A 30 12.47 -27.47 -11.13
C SER A 30 13.01 -26.64 -12.30
N GLY A 31 12.32 -25.55 -12.62
CA GLY A 31 12.88 -24.40 -13.32
C GLY A 31 13.66 -23.53 -12.32
N THR A 32 14.91 -23.28 -12.65
CA THR A 32 15.90 -22.46 -11.94
C THR A 32 15.33 -21.15 -11.38
N GLU A 33 15.33 -21.04 -10.06
CA GLU A 33 15.26 -19.77 -9.33
C GLU A 33 16.46 -18.91 -9.77
N THR A 34 16.21 -17.84 -10.52
CA THR A 34 17.18 -16.75 -10.61
C THR A 34 17.25 -16.11 -9.22
N ALA A 35 18.35 -16.41 -8.52
CA ALA A 35 18.72 -15.80 -7.27
C ALA A 35 18.51 -14.29 -7.35
N GLY A 36 17.75 -13.76 -6.40
CA GLY A 36 17.52 -12.32 -6.30
C GLY A 36 18.84 -11.60 -6.11
N ASP A 37 19.03 -10.53 -6.88
CA ASP A 37 20.05 -9.53 -6.60
C ASP A 37 19.74 -8.91 -5.23
N GLU A 38 20.36 -9.44 -4.18
CA GLU A 38 20.45 -8.79 -2.89
C GLU A 38 21.32 -7.54 -3.06
N ILE A 39 20.68 -6.37 -3.22
CA ILE A 39 21.38 -5.10 -3.04
C ILE A 39 21.66 -4.93 -1.55
N SER A 40 22.78 -5.49 -1.08
CA SER A 40 23.23 -5.44 0.33
C SER A 40 23.78 -4.07 0.76
N GLY A 41 23.35 -2.98 0.11
CA GLY A 41 23.96 -1.65 0.23
C GLY A 41 23.01 -0.48 0.51
N ALA A 42 21.72 -0.72 0.76
CA ALA A 42 20.78 0.36 1.08
C ALA A 42 21.14 1.01 2.42
N VAL A 43 21.30 2.34 2.42
CA VAL A 43 21.65 3.11 3.62
C VAL A 43 20.37 3.64 4.27
N PRO A 44 20.14 3.46 5.60
CA PRO A 44 18.96 4.01 6.26
C PRO A 44 18.97 5.54 6.24
N VAL A 45 17.80 6.15 6.07
CA VAL A 45 17.64 7.60 6.11
C VAL A 45 17.66 8.09 7.56
N SER A 46 18.47 9.11 7.84
CA SER A 46 18.51 9.74 9.16
C SER A 46 17.32 10.68 9.35
N LYS A 47 16.58 10.49 10.46
CA LYS A 47 15.43 11.30 10.85
C LYS A 47 15.69 11.97 12.20
N THR A 48 15.13 13.14 12.42
CA THR A 48 15.12 13.78 13.75
C THR A 48 13.89 13.38 14.56
N ASN A 49 12.77 13.11 13.88
CA ASN A 49 11.57 12.51 14.47
C ASN A 49 11.60 10.99 14.29
N GLN A 50 11.59 10.24 15.40
CA GLN A 50 11.72 8.78 15.43
C GLN A 50 10.39 8.02 15.28
N MET A 51 9.28 8.71 15.05
CA MET A 51 8.00 8.06 14.74
C MET A 51 8.16 7.17 13.50
N ASN A 52 7.58 5.96 13.55
CA ASN A 52 7.54 5.05 12.42
C ASN A 52 6.41 5.47 11.48
N ILE A 53 6.77 5.85 10.26
CA ILE A 53 5.87 6.37 9.24
C ILE A 53 5.68 5.30 8.19
N TYR A 54 4.44 4.86 8.02
CA TYR A 54 4.07 3.92 6.97
C TYR A 54 3.07 4.58 6.02
N VAL A 55 3.07 4.20 4.76
CA VAL A 55 2.07 4.64 3.79
C VAL A 55 1.21 3.46 3.40
N HIS A 56 -0.11 3.64 3.38
CA HIS A 56 -1.02 2.61 2.90
C HIS A 56 -0.98 2.56 1.38
N TRP A 57 -0.72 1.39 0.80
CA TRP A 57 -0.49 1.22 -0.64
C TRP A 57 -1.48 0.24 -1.26
N MET A 58 -2.07 0.67 -2.37
CA MET A 58 -3.06 -0.09 -3.12
C MET A 58 -2.40 -0.85 -4.28
N PRO A 59 -2.52 -2.20 -4.34
CA PRO A 59 -1.86 -3.02 -5.35
C PRO A 59 -2.67 -3.22 -6.65
N TRP A 60 -3.64 -2.35 -6.95
CA TRP A 60 -4.76 -2.69 -7.83
C TRP A 60 -4.83 -1.97 -9.19
N PHE A 61 -3.82 -1.17 -9.52
CA PHE A 61 -3.75 -0.48 -10.81
C PHE A 61 -3.13 -1.39 -11.88
N GLU A 62 -3.78 -1.47 -13.03
CA GLU A 62 -3.35 -2.31 -14.18
C GLU A 62 -3.50 -1.54 -15.49
N THR A 63 -2.53 -1.70 -16.38
CA THR A 63 -2.60 -1.24 -17.78
C THR A 63 -3.26 -2.31 -18.66
N ASP A 64 -3.52 -1.97 -19.92
CA ASP A 64 -4.03 -2.91 -20.93
C ASP A 64 -3.09 -4.06 -21.29
N THR A 65 -1.85 -4.05 -20.79
CA THR A 65 -0.84 -5.07 -21.07
C THR A 65 -0.28 -5.76 -19.82
N SER A 66 -0.56 -5.24 -18.61
CA SER A 66 0.06 -5.76 -17.39
C SER A 66 -0.67 -6.95 -16.77
N ASN A 67 -1.99 -7.02 -16.93
CA ASN A 67 -2.79 -8.11 -16.36
C ASN A 67 -3.15 -9.16 -17.42
N SER A 68 -2.48 -10.32 -17.37
CA SER A 68 -2.76 -11.44 -18.27
C SER A 68 -4.16 -12.04 -18.13
N LEU A 69 -4.82 -11.85 -16.97
CA LEU A 69 -6.20 -12.27 -16.72
C LEU A 69 -7.24 -11.29 -17.27
N ASN A 70 -6.81 -10.14 -17.79
CA ASN A 70 -7.65 -9.11 -18.40
C ASN A 70 -6.96 -8.48 -19.62
N ALA A 71 -6.33 -9.31 -20.46
CA ALA A 71 -5.49 -8.87 -21.56
C ALA A 71 -6.21 -7.91 -22.53
N GLY A 72 -5.54 -6.82 -22.88
CA GLY A 72 -6.06 -5.80 -23.81
C GLY A 72 -7.03 -4.80 -23.18
N LYS A 73 -7.22 -4.81 -21.85
CA LYS A 73 -8.11 -3.88 -21.13
C LYS A 73 -7.42 -3.26 -19.94
N TRP A 74 -7.64 -1.96 -19.75
CA TRP A 74 -7.22 -1.25 -18.55
C TRP A 74 -7.93 -1.79 -17.31
N GLY A 75 -7.23 -1.79 -16.17
CA GLY A 75 -7.80 -2.19 -14.89
C GLY A 75 -8.90 -1.25 -14.42
N TRP A 76 -9.86 -1.80 -13.67
CA TRP A 76 -11.03 -1.07 -13.21
C TRP A 76 -10.67 0.18 -12.39
N HIS A 77 -9.57 0.15 -11.63
CA HIS A 77 -9.16 1.30 -10.82
C HIS A 77 -8.66 2.50 -11.64
N TRP A 78 -8.36 2.35 -12.94
CA TRP A 78 -8.13 3.49 -13.84
C TRP A 78 -9.38 3.90 -14.62
N THR A 79 -10.39 3.04 -14.74
CA THR A 79 -11.55 3.28 -15.61
C THR A 79 -12.82 3.63 -14.82
N MET A 80 -12.96 3.07 -13.62
CA MET A 80 -14.26 2.77 -13.02
C MET A 80 -15.25 2.32 -14.11
N ASN A 81 -16.46 2.89 -14.17
CA ASN A 81 -17.47 2.56 -15.18
C ASN A 81 -17.57 3.58 -16.32
N THR A 82 -16.88 4.73 -16.23
CA THR A 82 -17.11 5.88 -17.15
C THR A 82 -15.86 6.40 -17.87
N CYS A 83 -14.65 6.02 -17.44
CA CYS A 83 -13.40 6.48 -18.04
C CYS A 83 -12.77 5.45 -18.98
N ASN A 84 -12.11 5.92 -20.04
CA ASN A 84 -11.37 5.08 -20.98
C ASN A 84 -9.94 5.64 -21.19
N PRO A 85 -8.90 5.03 -20.59
CA PRO A 85 -7.53 5.52 -20.72
C PRO A 85 -6.94 5.44 -22.14
N ASN A 86 -7.60 4.75 -23.09
CA ASN A 86 -7.22 4.83 -24.50
C ASN A 86 -7.64 6.15 -25.16
N THR A 87 -8.56 6.90 -24.55
CA THR A 87 -8.91 8.25 -24.96
C THR A 87 -7.93 9.25 -24.36
N VAL A 88 -7.23 9.98 -25.23
CA VAL A 88 -6.30 11.05 -24.87
C VAL A 88 -6.85 12.37 -25.42
N PRO A 89 -7.49 13.23 -24.60
CA PRO A 89 -7.97 14.54 -25.01
C PRO A 89 -6.81 15.50 -25.33
N ALA A 90 -7.16 16.70 -25.80
CA ALA A 90 -6.19 17.72 -26.24
C ALA A 90 -5.20 18.18 -25.15
N ASN A 91 -5.51 17.97 -23.86
CA ASN A 91 -4.59 18.25 -22.76
C ASN A 91 -3.45 17.21 -22.62
N GLY A 92 -3.48 16.14 -23.41
CA GLY A 92 -2.47 15.08 -23.41
C GLY A 92 -2.62 14.04 -22.29
N ASN A 93 -3.63 14.16 -21.43
CA ASN A 93 -3.85 13.25 -20.31
C ASN A 93 -4.86 12.16 -20.69
N ARG A 94 -4.48 10.89 -20.54
CA ARG A 94 -5.44 9.77 -20.65
C ARG A 94 -6.66 10.01 -19.74
N GLN A 95 -7.86 9.68 -20.21
CA GLN A 95 -9.06 9.74 -19.37
C GLN A 95 -9.02 8.64 -18.30
N ILE A 96 -8.81 9.02 -17.04
CA ILE A 96 -8.73 8.10 -15.89
C ILE A 96 -9.80 8.46 -14.84
N ALA A 97 -10.18 7.49 -14.01
CA ALA A 97 -11.15 7.65 -12.93
C ALA A 97 -10.50 8.24 -11.66
N SER A 98 -10.02 9.47 -11.77
CA SER A 98 -9.35 10.21 -10.70
C SER A 98 -9.39 11.72 -10.96
N HIS A 99 -9.51 12.50 -9.90
CA HIS A 99 -9.30 13.95 -9.93
C HIS A 99 -7.83 14.36 -9.96
N TYR A 100 -6.92 13.40 -9.72
CA TYR A 100 -5.49 13.64 -9.58
C TYR A 100 -4.71 12.79 -10.58
N TYR A 101 -3.83 13.41 -11.36
CA TYR A 101 -3.08 12.76 -12.43
C TYR A 101 -1.65 12.47 -11.97
N PRO A 102 -1.21 11.19 -11.88
CA PRO A 102 0.15 10.85 -11.47
C PRO A 102 1.20 11.57 -12.33
N LEU A 103 2.31 12.03 -11.74
CA LEU A 103 3.41 12.64 -12.52
C LEU A 103 4.01 11.65 -13.54
N THR A 104 3.92 10.35 -13.26
CA THR A 104 4.35 9.26 -14.13
C THR A 104 3.32 8.88 -15.19
N GLY A 105 2.09 9.43 -15.12
CA GLY A 105 0.93 8.92 -15.84
C GLY A 105 0.36 7.63 -15.22
N PRO A 106 -0.79 7.12 -15.72
CA PRO A 106 -1.36 5.88 -15.22
C PRO A 106 -0.44 4.70 -15.52
N TYR A 107 -0.31 3.80 -14.54
CA TYR A 107 0.71 2.76 -14.51
C TYR A 107 0.14 1.39 -14.08
N ALA A 108 0.96 0.34 -14.14
CA ALA A 108 0.67 -0.95 -13.52
C ALA A 108 1.37 -1.06 -12.16
N SER A 109 0.67 -1.58 -11.15
CA SER A 109 1.19 -1.64 -9.77
C SER A 109 2.38 -2.60 -9.62
N GLY A 110 2.51 -3.56 -10.52
CA GLY A 110 3.64 -4.49 -10.60
C GLY A 110 4.80 -4.01 -11.47
N ASP A 111 4.72 -2.82 -12.08
CA ASP A 111 5.81 -2.28 -12.90
C ASP A 111 7.03 -1.97 -12.02
N GLU A 112 8.15 -2.65 -12.28
CA GLU A 112 9.34 -2.56 -11.43
C GLU A 112 9.95 -1.15 -11.41
N THR A 113 9.89 -0.41 -12.52
CA THR A 113 10.44 0.94 -12.60
C THR A 113 9.58 1.94 -11.82
N ILE A 114 8.26 1.77 -11.85
CA ILE A 114 7.33 2.53 -11.01
C ILE A 114 7.57 2.22 -9.54
N LEU A 115 7.67 0.94 -9.17
CA LEU A 115 7.90 0.53 -7.80
C LEU A 115 9.22 1.07 -7.24
N ASP A 116 10.30 1.02 -8.02
CA ASP A 116 11.59 1.61 -7.64
C ASP A 116 11.51 3.13 -7.46
N TYR A 117 10.81 3.82 -8.36
CA TYR A 117 10.54 5.26 -8.26
C TYR A 117 9.76 5.60 -6.97
N GLN A 118 8.66 4.90 -6.72
CA GLN A 118 7.82 5.09 -5.54
C GLN A 118 8.60 4.82 -4.24
N CYS A 119 9.35 3.72 -4.20
CA CYS A 119 10.17 3.33 -3.05
C CYS A 119 11.28 4.34 -2.75
N LEU A 120 11.94 4.89 -3.78
CA LEU A 120 12.91 5.97 -3.60
C LEU A 120 12.25 7.24 -3.06
N LEU A 121 11.09 7.64 -3.58
CA LEU A 121 10.36 8.80 -3.05
C LEU A 121 9.97 8.62 -1.58
N MET A 122 9.43 7.45 -1.22
CA MET A 122 9.12 7.10 0.17
C MET A 122 10.36 7.23 1.07
N LYS A 123 11.49 6.65 0.64
CA LYS A 123 12.77 6.73 1.35
C LYS A 123 13.18 8.18 1.60
N TYR A 124 13.21 9.01 0.56
CA TYR A 124 13.63 10.41 0.65
C TYR A 124 12.62 11.32 1.37
N ALA A 125 11.37 10.87 1.56
CA ALA A 125 10.36 11.53 2.38
C ALA A 125 10.45 11.15 3.87
N GLY A 126 11.31 10.17 4.23
CA GLY A 126 11.46 9.68 5.60
C GLY A 126 10.40 8.64 6.00
N VAL A 127 9.74 8.01 5.02
CA VAL A 127 8.84 6.87 5.25
C VAL A 127 9.69 5.62 5.58
N ASP A 128 9.25 4.84 6.55
CA ASP A 128 9.92 3.60 7.00
C ASP A 128 9.44 2.36 6.25
N GLY A 129 8.24 2.42 5.68
CA GLY A 129 7.69 1.30 4.92
C GLY A 129 6.30 1.51 4.36
N VAL A 130 5.78 0.41 3.80
CA VAL A 130 4.46 0.33 3.20
C VAL A 130 3.57 -0.60 4.02
N MET A 131 2.31 -0.20 4.19
CA MET A 131 1.21 -1.06 4.59
C MET A 131 0.44 -1.44 3.33
N ALA A 132 0.67 -2.65 2.81
CA ALA A 132 0.09 -3.09 1.55
C ALA A 132 -1.31 -3.67 1.78
N ASP A 133 -2.31 -3.12 1.08
CA ASP A 133 -3.66 -3.68 1.03
C ASP A 133 -3.63 -5.07 0.36
N TRP A 134 -4.18 -6.11 0.99
CA TRP A 134 -3.90 -7.49 0.60
C TRP A 134 -5.11 -8.42 0.66
N TYR A 135 -5.41 -9.03 -0.50
CA TYR A 135 -6.67 -9.73 -0.80
C TYR A 135 -6.58 -11.26 -0.68
N GLY A 136 -5.61 -11.77 0.07
CA GLY A 136 -5.43 -13.20 0.26
C GLY A 136 -4.46 -13.86 -0.72
N ALA A 137 -4.13 -15.12 -0.44
CA ALA A 137 -3.15 -15.90 -1.19
C ALA A 137 -3.62 -16.27 -2.61
N ASN A 138 -4.91 -16.07 -2.91
CA ASN A 138 -5.51 -16.26 -4.23
C ASN A 138 -6.08 -14.94 -4.78
N GLY A 139 -5.53 -13.79 -4.37
CA GLY A 139 -6.07 -12.47 -4.70
C GLY A 139 -5.86 -12.00 -6.14
N ASP A 140 -5.06 -12.68 -6.96
CA ASP A 140 -4.88 -12.34 -8.37
C ASP A 140 -6.14 -12.66 -9.16
N ASN A 141 -6.66 -11.68 -9.90
CA ASN A 141 -7.85 -11.85 -10.73
C ASN A 141 -7.88 -10.85 -11.90
N ALA A 142 -8.99 -10.83 -12.66
CA ALA A 142 -9.14 -9.95 -13.82
C ALA A 142 -9.24 -8.45 -13.45
N MET A 143 -9.56 -8.10 -12.20
CA MET A 143 -9.56 -6.69 -11.77
C MET A 143 -8.12 -6.22 -11.50
N ALA A 144 -7.35 -7.00 -10.72
CA ALA A 144 -5.94 -6.74 -10.48
C ALA A 144 -5.16 -7.97 -10.00
N LEU A 145 -3.86 -7.93 -10.18
CA LEU A 145 -2.92 -8.96 -9.70
C LEU A 145 -2.46 -8.67 -8.27
N HIS A 146 -3.40 -8.55 -7.31
CA HIS A 146 -3.14 -8.09 -5.93
C HIS A 146 -1.97 -8.81 -5.25
N ARG A 147 -1.90 -10.15 -5.35
CA ARG A 147 -0.85 -10.94 -4.72
C ARG A 147 0.48 -10.70 -5.43
N SER A 148 0.50 -10.80 -6.76
CA SER A 148 1.73 -10.65 -7.55
C SER A 148 2.30 -9.22 -7.44
N ASN A 149 1.45 -8.20 -7.43
CA ASN A 149 1.83 -6.79 -7.23
C ASN A 149 2.37 -6.55 -5.82
N THR A 150 1.79 -7.17 -4.78
CA THR A 150 2.33 -7.11 -3.42
C THR A 150 3.71 -7.77 -3.32
N GLU A 151 3.91 -8.93 -3.95
CA GLU A 151 5.23 -9.58 -4.00
C GLU A 151 6.26 -8.70 -4.73
N ALA A 152 5.86 -8.00 -5.81
CA ALA A 152 6.73 -7.08 -6.53
C ALA A 152 7.11 -5.86 -5.69
N MET A 153 6.15 -5.23 -5.01
CA MET A 153 6.41 -4.15 -4.06
C MET A 153 7.36 -4.60 -2.95
N PHE A 154 7.19 -5.81 -2.41
CA PHE A 154 8.09 -6.33 -1.39
C PHE A 154 9.54 -6.43 -1.87
N ARG A 155 9.77 -6.87 -3.11
CA ARG A 155 11.12 -6.89 -3.71
C ARG A 155 11.69 -5.48 -3.88
N ALA A 156 10.88 -4.50 -4.29
CA ALA A 156 11.32 -3.11 -4.45
C ALA A 156 11.69 -2.47 -3.10
N LEU A 157 10.88 -2.68 -2.06
CA LEU A 157 11.15 -2.19 -0.71
C LEU A 157 12.48 -2.73 -0.17
N LYS A 158 12.77 -4.02 -0.41
CA LYS A 158 14.05 -4.64 -0.05
C LYS A 158 15.24 -3.93 -0.70
N ARG A 159 15.15 -3.60 -1.99
CA ARG A 159 16.23 -2.90 -2.73
C ARG A 159 16.58 -1.55 -2.11
N VAL A 160 15.59 -0.82 -1.58
CA VAL A 160 15.80 0.51 -0.98
C VAL A 160 15.94 0.49 0.54
N GLY A 161 15.85 -0.68 1.19
CA GLY A 161 15.94 -0.83 2.65
C GLY A 161 14.72 -0.34 3.43
N LEU A 162 13.53 -0.36 2.79
CA LEU A 162 12.25 -0.07 3.44
C LEU A 162 11.54 -1.36 3.85
N LYS A 163 10.53 -1.23 4.73
CA LYS A 163 9.79 -2.37 5.26
C LYS A 163 8.39 -2.52 4.66
N MET A 164 7.83 -3.73 4.76
CA MET A 164 6.43 -4.00 4.45
C MET A 164 5.68 -4.54 5.66
N ALA A 165 4.45 -4.08 5.85
CA ALA A 165 3.41 -4.74 6.62
C ALA A 165 2.23 -5.04 5.70
N VAL A 166 1.42 -6.03 6.05
CA VAL A 166 0.20 -6.36 5.29
C VAL A 166 -1.02 -5.84 6.02
N VAL A 167 -1.95 -5.24 5.28
CA VAL A 167 -3.31 -4.97 5.71
C VAL A 167 -4.20 -5.99 5.02
N TYR A 168 -4.69 -6.96 5.79
CA TYR A 168 -5.51 -8.03 5.27
C TYR A 168 -6.94 -7.54 5.02
N GLU A 169 -7.45 -7.75 3.82
CA GLU A 169 -8.86 -7.51 3.51
C GLU A 169 -9.70 -8.75 3.81
N ASP A 170 -10.14 -8.89 5.07
CA ASP A 170 -10.93 -10.04 5.51
C ASP A 170 -12.29 -10.11 4.80
N GLN A 171 -12.73 -9.03 4.16
CA GLN A 171 -13.92 -9.01 3.32
C GLN A 171 -13.86 -10.05 2.18
N THR A 172 -12.65 -10.40 1.72
CA THR A 172 -12.45 -11.48 0.73
C THR A 172 -12.91 -12.86 1.25
N LEU A 173 -12.98 -13.04 2.57
CA LEU A 173 -13.51 -14.24 3.20
C LEU A 173 -15.03 -14.38 3.09
N ALA A 174 -15.77 -13.31 2.76
CA ALA A 174 -17.23 -13.36 2.63
C ALA A 174 -17.71 -14.49 1.70
N ASN A 175 -16.93 -14.73 0.63
CA ASN A 175 -17.25 -15.70 -0.42
C ASN A 175 -16.63 -17.09 -0.17
N ALA A 176 -15.87 -17.27 0.92
CA ALA A 176 -15.26 -18.55 1.24
C ALA A 176 -16.31 -19.53 1.79
N SER A 177 -16.24 -20.80 1.35
CA SER A 177 -17.09 -21.86 1.89
C SER A 177 -16.82 -22.14 3.38
N ASP A 178 -15.56 -21.99 3.81
CA ASP A 178 -15.14 -21.98 5.20
C ASP A 178 -14.10 -20.86 5.40
N LYS A 179 -14.51 -19.80 6.09
CA LYS A 179 -13.70 -18.60 6.36
C LYS A 179 -12.43 -18.93 7.12
N VAL A 180 -12.49 -19.84 8.10
CA VAL A 180 -11.32 -20.21 8.92
C VAL A 180 -10.32 -21.01 8.09
N VAL A 181 -10.79 -21.89 7.20
CA VAL A 181 -9.91 -22.64 6.30
C VAL A 181 -9.22 -21.71 5.31
N GLN A 182 -9.94 -20.77 4.70
CA GLN A 182 -9.36 -19.79 3.79
C GLN A 182 -8.36 -18.87 4.52
N ALA A 183 -8.75 -18.31 5.67
CA ALA A 183 -7.85 -17.48 6.48
C ALA A 183 -6.57 -18.24 6.90
N ARG A 184 -6.66 -19.55 7.22
CA ARG A 184 -5.47 -20.36 7.52
C ARG A 184 -4.56 -20.54 6.31
N THR A 185 -5.12 -20.65 5.11
CA THR A 185 -4.34 -20.67 3.86
C THR A 185 -3.58 -19.35 3.70
N ASP A 186 -4.27 -18.24 3.90
CA ASP A 186 -3.70 -16.90 3.81
C ASP A 186 -2.60 -16.68 4.85
N MET A 187 -2.83 -17.04 6.12
CA MET A 187 -1.83 -16.96 7.19
C MET A 187 -0.58 -17.79 6.90
N LYS A 188 -0.75 -19.02 6.38
CA LYS A 188 0.40 -19.86 5.99
C LYS A 188 1.20 -19.25 4.85
N TYR A 189 0.51 -18.65 3.88
CA TYR A 189 1.17 -17.95 2.78
C TYR A 189 1.97 -16.75 3.30
N LEU A 190 1.36 -15.86 4.10
CA LEU A 190 2.07 -14.71 4.70
C LEU A 190 3.29 -15.14 5.52
N ALA A 191 3.15 -16.21 6.31
CA ALA A 191 4.24 -16.74 7.13
C ALA A 191 5.39 -17.33 6.32
N LYS A 192 5.09 -17.94 5.17
CA LYS A 192 6.08 -18.51 4.25
C LYS A 192 6.77 -17.40 3.44
N THR A 193 6.01 -16.44 2.93
CA THR A 193 6.47 -15.48 1.93
C THR A 193 7.09 -14.23 2.56
N PHE A 194 6.54 -13.74 3.68
CA PHE A 194 6.90 -12.42 4.20
C PHE A 194 7.39 -12.42 5.65
N PHE A 195 6.68 -13.03 6.59
CA PHE A 195 6.87 -12.78 8.04
C PHE A 195 8.29 -13.05 8.58
N LYS A 196 9.04 -13.95 7.95
CA LYS A 196 10.39 -14.31 8.40
C LYS A 196 11.45 -13.32 7.93
N ASP A 197 11.22 -12.63 6.82
CA ASP A 197 12.17 -11.72 6.21
C ASP A 197 12.42 -10.49 7.13
N GLU A 198 13.62 -9.91 7.05
CA GLU A 198 14.01 -8.75 7.85
C GLU A 198 13.38 -7.44 7.34
N ALA A 199 13.02 -7.39 6.05
CA ALA A 199 12.25 -6.31 5.47
C ALA A 199 10.75 -6.38 5.85
N TYR A 200 10.30 -7.39 6.59
CA TYR A 200 8.94 -7.39 7.13
C TYR A 200 8.88 -6.65 8.48
N ALA A 201 7.89 -5.77 8.61
CA ALA A 201 7.66 -5.00 9.81
C ALA A 201 7.34 -5.91 11.00
N LYS A 202 7.97 -5.64 12.15
CA LYS A 202 7.79 -6.41 13.38
C LYS A 202 7.57 -5.46 14.57
N VAL A 203 6.65 -5.81 15.44
CA VAL A 203 6.42 -5.17 16.76
C VAL A 203 6.53 -6.27 17.81
N ASP A 204 7.30 -6.03 18.87
CA ASP A 204 7.62 -7.04 19.90
C ASP A 204 8.12 -8.37 19.30
N ASN A 205 9.00 -8.30 18.30
CA ASN A 205 9.54 -9.43 17.54
C ASN A 205 8.49 -10.33 16.85
N ARG A 206 7.24 -9.87 16.74
CA ARG A 206 6.17 -10.54 16.00
C ARG A 206 5.90 -9.82 14.68
N PRO A 207 5.57 -10.54 13.59
CA PRO A 207 5.22 -9.90 12.32
C PRO A 207 3.97 -9.04 12.49
N LEU A 208 4.03 -7.79 12.07
CA LEU A 208 2.89 -6.88 12.12
C LEU A 208 1.88 -7.25 11.03
N LEU A 209 0.66 -7.60 11.43
CA LEU A 209 -0.45 -7.87 10.53
C LEU A 209 -1.59 -6.92 10.90
N LEU A 210 -2.03 -6.12 9.95
CA LEU A 210 -3.22 -5.31 10.10
C LEU A 210 -4.39 -6.03 9.41
N ASP A 211 -5.60 -5.68 9.81
CA ASP A 211 -6.85 -6.12 9.19
C ASP A 211 -7.69 -4.89 8.86
N PHE A 212 -8.10 -4.75 7.60
CA PHE A 212 -9.05 -3.73 7.19
C PHE A 212 -10.46 -4.13 7.64
N GLY A 213 -10.66 -4.13 8.95
CA GLY A 213 -11.83 -4.73 9.58
C GLY A 213 -11.58 -5.01 11.06
N PRO A 214 -12.13 -6.11 11.62
CA PRO A 214 -12.81 -7.19 10.88
C PRO A 214 -14.18 -6.81 10.35
N GLN A 215 -14.49 -7.21 9.11
CA GLN A 215 -15.78 -7.00 8.47
C GLN A 215 -16.52 -8.32 8.26
N SER A 216 -15.80 -9.34 7.79
CA SER A 216 -16.38 -10.63 7.36
C SER A 216 -16.20 -11.74 8.38
N MET A 217 -15.08 -11.77 9.12
CA MET A 217 -14.82 -12.72 10.20
C MET A 217 -14.89 -11.99 11.55
N THR A 218 -16.06 -11.99 12.17
CA THR A 218 -16.34 -11.20 13.39
C THR A 218 -16.42 -12.04 14.67
N SER A 219 -15.74 -13.19 14.68
CA SER A 219 -15.69 -14.13 15.80
C SER A 219 -14.28 -14.26 16.36
N SER A 220 -14.10 -13.92 17.63
CA SER A 220 -12.83 -14.06 18.36
C SER A 220 -12.28 -15.49 18.34
N LYS A 221 -13.17 -16.49 18.38
CA LYS A 221 -12.79 -17.91 18.26
C LYS A 221 -12.27 -18.26 16.87
N GLU A 222 -12.85 -17.68 15.82
CA GLU A 222 -12.43 -17.92 14.45
C GLU A 222 -11.06 -17.30 14.18
N TRP A 223 -10.84 -16.05 14.61
CA TRP A 223 -9.51 -15.42 14.60
C TRP A 223 -8.46 -16.25 15.32
N TYR A 224 -8.76 -16.70 16.55
CA TYR A 224 -7.86 -17.58 17.29
C TYR A 224 -7.52 -18.85 16.51
N ARG A 225 -8.53 -19.50 15.91
CA ARG A 225 -8.33 -20.71 15.09
C ARG A 225 -7.53 -20.43 13.82
N SER A 226 -7.68 -19.26 13.22
CA SER A 226 -6.94 -18.83 12.03
C SER A 226 -5.46 -18.66 12.34
N PHE A 227 -5.11 -18.04 13.47
CA PHE A 227 -3.72 -17.88 13.88
C PHE A 227 -3.07 -19.15 14.45
N ALA A 228 -3.85 -20.15 14.86
CA ALA A 228 -3.33 -21.39 15.46
C ALA A 228 -2.45 -22.24 14.52
N VAL A 229 -2.41 -21.93 13.21
CA VAL A 229 -1.53 -22.60 12.24
C VAL A 229 -0.12 -21.99 12.19
N LEU A 230 0.12 -20.90 12.92
CA LEU A 230 1.36 -20.16 12.91
C LEU A 230 2.23 -20.54 14.13
N ALA A 231 3.54 -20.69 13.91
CA ALA A 231 4.50 -20.88 15.00
C ALA A 231 4.64 -19.60 15.84
N THR A 232 4.67 -18.44 15.20
CA THR A 232 4.66 -17.12 15.84
C THR A 232 3.37 -16.41 15.47
N LYS A 233 2.54 -16.08 16.47
CA LYS A 233 1.32 -15.31 16.23
C LYS A 233 1.69 -13.88 15.78
N PRO A 234 1.02 -13.31 14.77
CA PRO A 234 1.31 -11.96 14.30
C PRO A 234 0.91 -10.93 15.35
N PHE A 235 1.62 -9.79 15.42
CA PHE A 235 1.15 -8.63 16.16
C PHE A 235 -0.04 -8.05 15.40
N PHE A 236 -1.23 -8.49 15.77
CA PHE A 236 -2.46 -8.24 15.01
C PHE A 236 -3.09 -6.91 15.42
N MET A 237 -3.42 -6.08 14.44
CA MET A 237 -4.02 -4.76 14.59
C MET A 237 -5.29 -4.68 13.74
N VAL A 238 -6.32 -3.99 14.24
CA VAL A 238 -7.61 -3.87 13.55
C VAL A 238 -8.06 -2.42 13.45
N LEU A 239 -9.07 -2.12 12.65
CA LEU A 239 -9.59 -0.75 12.54
C LEU A 239 -10.09 -0.22 13.90
N ASP A 240 -10.03 1.09 14.06
CA ASP A 240 -10.61 1.78 15.22
C ASP A 240 -12.05 1.31 15.50
N GLY A 241 -12.31 0.91 16.74
CA GLY A 241 -13.60 0.41 17.21
C GLY A 241 -13.92 -1.04 16.83
N HIS A 242 -12.99 -1.80 16.26
CA HIS A 242 -13.24 -3.18 15.79
C HIS A 242 -12.59 -4.26 16.66
N SER A 243 -11.83 -3.91 17.69
CA SER A 243 -11.17 -4.90 18.58
C SER A 243 -12.14 -5.88 19.24
N ASN A 244 -13.39 -5.48 19.51
CA ASN A 244 -14.42 -6.36 20.06
C ASN A 244 -14.93 -7.43 19.07
N LEU A 245 -14.60 -7.34 17.78
CA LEU A 245 -14.96 -8.33 16.76
C LEU A 245 -13.92 -9.45 16.64
N CYS A 246 -12.77 -9.28 17.28
CA CYS A 246 -11.71 -10.29 17.32
C CYS A 246 -11.24 -10.63 18.73
N ASN A 247 -11.59 -9.85 19.76
CA ASN A 247 -11.28 -10.11 21.16
C ASN A 247 -12.54 -10.30 22.01
N ASP A 248 -12.50 -11.24 22.97
CA ASP A 248 -13.51 -11.42 24.00
C ASP A 248 -12.88 -11.94 25.31
N ASN A 249 -13.69 -12.28 26.32
CA ASN A 249 -13.18 -12.81 27.60
C ASN A 249 -12.41 -14.14 27.47
N THR A 250 -12.69 -14.94 26.43
CA THR A 250 -12.02 -16.23 26.17
C THR A 250 -10.76 -16.05 25.33
N TYR A 251 -10.78 -15.09 24.40
CA TYR A 251 -9.70 -14.77 23.48
C TYR A 251 -9.38 -13.26 23.56
N PRO A 252 -8.83 -12.76 24.69
CA PRO A 252 -8.70 -11.32 24.91
C PRO A 252 -7.58 -10.65 24.10
N ASP A 253 -6.70 -11.46 23.50
CA ASP A 253 -5.42 -11.03 22.95
C ASP A 253 -5.19 -11.51 21.50
N ASN A 254 -6.24 -11.64 20.68
CA ASN A 254 -6.02 -11.79 19.24
C ASN A 254 -5.44 -10.47 18.69
N ALA A 255 -6.20 -9.38 18.70
CA ALA A 255 -5.71 -8.06 18.38
C ALA A 255 -4.99 -7.42 19.58
N GLN A 256 -3.85 -6.77 19.33
CA GLN A 256 -3.06 -6.05 20.33
C GLN A 256 -3.42 -4.57 20.41
N GLY A 257 -4.16 -4.05 19.42
CA GLY A 257 -4.54 -2.67 19.36
C GLY A 257 -5.30 -2.32 18.09
N GLU A 258 -5.48 -1.03 17.90
CA GLU A 258 -6.26 -0.47 16.79
C GLU A 258 -5.46 0.54 15.97
N TYR A 259 -5.95 0.85 14.77
CA TYR A 259 -5.37 1.88 13.91
C TYR A 259 -6.43 2.76 13.25
N SER A 260 -6.08 4.03 13.03
CA SER A 260 -6.98 5.00 12.42
C SER A 260 -6.95 4.96 10.91
N TRP A 261 -8.12 4.88 10.28
CA TRP A 261 -8.34 5.16 8.86
C TRP A 261 -8.86 6.58 8.63
N VAL A 262 -8.92 7.01 7.37
CA VAL A 262 -9.51 8.25 6.81
C VAL A 262 -10.40 8.99 7.82
N ASN A 263 -9.80 9.96 8.55
CA ASN A 263 -10.48 10.75 9.57
C ASN A 263 -9.90 12.18 9.58
N PRO A 264 -10.67 13.21 9.18
CA PRO A 264 -10.16 14.59 9.12
C PRO A 264 -9.90 15.20 10.50
N LEU A 265 -10.43 14.60 11.58
CA LEU A 265 -10.34 15.08 12.95
C LEU A 265 -9.93 13.93 13.90
N PRO A 266 -8.71 13.39 13.78
CA PRO A 266 -8.29 12.27 14.60
C PRO A 266 -8.26 12.64 16.08
N ASN A 267 -8.74 11.73 16.93
CA ASN A 267 -8.74 11.87 18.38
C ASN A 267 -8.11 10.62 19.01
N TYR A 268 -6.88 10.78 19.52
CA TYR A 268 -6.10 9.68 20.08
C TYR A 268 -6.26 9.50 21.60
N ALA A 269 -7.28 10.09 22.22
CA ALA A 269 -7.50 9.97 23.66
C ALA A 269 -7.71 8.51 24.13
N SER A 270 -8.25 7.65 23.24
CA SER A 270 -8.44 6.21 23.49
C SER A 270 -7.18 5.38 23.26
N ALA A 271 -6.12 5.90 22.62
CA ALA A 271 -4.92 5.13 22.27
C ALA A 271 -4.28 4.47 23.50
N LYS A 272 -4.34 5.14 24.66
CA LYS A 272 -3.85 4.62 25.96
C LYS A 272 -4.56 3.35 26.47
N ASN A 273 -5.71 3.01 25.90
CA ASN A 273 -6.48 1.83 26.28
C ASN A 273 -5.99 0.56 25.55
N PHE A 274 -5.11 0.71 24.56
CA PHE A 274 -4.57 -0.38 23.76
C PHE A 274 -3.09 -0.58 24.08
N LYS A 275 -2.57 -1.79 23.85
CA LYS A 275 -1.12 -2.06 23.96
C LYS A 275 -0.35 -1.30 22.89
N PHE A 276 -1.00 -1.06 21.76
CA PHE A 276 -0.43 -0.36 20.62
C PHE A 276 -1.51 0.39 19.87
N TYR A 277 -1.11 1.49 19.23
CA TYR A 277 -2.01 2.28 18.43
C TYR A 277 -1.25 2.91 17.28
N ILE A 278 -1.78 2.80 16.06
CA ILE A 278 -1.22 3.41 14.87
C ILE A 278 -2.12 4.58 14.48
N GLY A 279 -1.59 5.80 14.56
CA GLY A 279 -2.33 6.99 14.12
C GLY A 279 -2.58 6.98 12.62
N GLY A 280 -3.43 7.88 12.15
CA GLY A 280 -3.73 8.09 10.74
C GLY A 280 -3.64 9.56 10.33
N ALA A 281 -3.14 9.81 9.13
CA ALA A 281 -3.22 11.11 8.48
C ALA A 281 -3.57 10.95 6.98
N MET A 282 -4.33 11.89 6.43
CA MET A 282 -4.68 11.91 5.01
C MET A 282 -4.56 13.32 4.41
N PRO A 283 -4.28 13.45 3.10
CA PRO A 283 -4.18 14.75 2.45
C PRO A 283 -5.53 15.47 2.34
N GLY A 284 -6.61 14.70 2.26
CA GLY A 284 -7.98 15.11 1.98
C GLY A 284 -8.76 13.88 1.53
N PHE A 285 -10.02 14.06 1.12
CA PHE A 285 -10.83 13.01 0.52
C PHE A 285 -11.70 13.65 -0.57
N HIS A 286 -11.53 13.26 -1.81
CA HIS A 286 -12.31 13.78 -2.94
C HIS A 286 -12.41 12.67 -3.96
N ASP A 287 -13.39 11.80 -3.76
CA ASP A 287 -13.54 10.60 -4.56
C ASP A 287 -14.09 10.89 -5.95
N PHE A 288 -13.78 9.98 -6.87
CA PHE A 288 -14.31 9.95 -8.22
C PHE A 288 -15.50 9.00 -8.35
N TYR A 289 -16.03 8.39 -7.28
CA TYR A 289 -16.98 7.28 -7.42
C TYR A 289 -18.27 7.68 -8.12
N LYS A 290 -18.84 8.84 -7.78
CA LYS A 290 -20.07 9.32 -8.42
C LYS A 290 -19.86 9.61 -9.91
N GLU A 291 -18.77 10.28 -10.26
CA GLU A 291 -18.40 10.60 -11.65
C GLU A 291 -17.98 9.36 -12.44
N GLY A 292 -17.36 8.41 -11.74
CA GLY A 292 -16.97 7.09 -12.16
C GLY A 292 -18.13 6.11 -12.35
N GLY A 293 -19.36 6.50 -12.01
CA GLY A 293 -20.55 5.65 -12.08
C GLY A 293 -20.50 4.46 -11.11
N SER A 294 -19.81 4.59 -9.99
CA SER A 294 -19.53 3.54 -9.00
C SER A 294 -20.10 3.89 -7.61
N GLY A 295 -21.39 4.24 -7.54
CA GLY A 295 -22.07 4.64 -6.32
C GLY A 295 -22.22 6.15 -6.18
N ASP A 296 -22.67 6.61 -5.01
CA ASP A 296 -23.00 8.02 -4.77
C ASP A 296 -21.81 8.89 -4.32
N GLY A 297 -20.65 8.27 -4.06
CA GLY A 297 -19.48 8.90 -3.44
C GLY A 297 -19.63 9.09 -1.93
N TYR A 298 -18.59 9.63 -1.30
CA TYR A 298 -18.57 9.91 0.14
C TYR A 298 -18.44 11.41 0.42
N THR A 299 -18.37 11.75 1.71
CA THR A 299 -18.16 13.14 2.12
C THR A 299 -16.77 13.60 1.69
N THR A 300 -16.73 14.67 0.91
CA THR A 300 -15.48 15.34 0.55
C THR A 300 -14.89 16.05 1.77
N TYR A 301 -13.60 15.85 2.00
CA TYR A 301 -12.80 16.61 2.96
C TYR A 301 -11.75 17.39 2.18
N ASP A 302 -11.87 18.72 2.21
CA ASP A 302 -10.94 19.63 1.55
C ASP A 302 -9.52 19.41 2.08
N SER A 303 -8.55 19.37 1.17
CA SER A 303 -7.14 19.30 1.51
C SER A 303 -6.62 20.56 2.20
N GLU A 304 -7.33 21.69 2.03
CA GLU A 304 -6.96 23.00 2.55
C GLU A 304 -5.52 23.37 2.17
N ASP A 305 -5.16 23.12 0.91
CA ASP A 305 -3.80 23.26 0.37
C ASP A 305 -2.72 22.55 1.22
N GLY A 306 -3.08 21.43 1.84
CA GLY A 306 -2.22 20.62 2.69
C GLY A 306 -2.25 20.97 4.18
N ALA A 307 -3.03 21.98 4.59
CA ALA A 307 -3.18 22.32 6.01
C ALA A 307 -3.86 21.20 6.80
N LEU A 308 -4.84 20.51 6.20
CA LEU A 308 -5.49 19.35 6.82
C LEU A 308 -4.48 18.24 7.15
N PHE A 309 -3.60 17.93 6.20
CA PHE A 309 -2.55 16.92 6.39
C PHE A 309 -1.61 17.31 7.53
N LYS A 310 -1.06 18.53 7.51
CA LYS A 310 -0.12 19.01 8.53
C LYS A 310 -0.73 18.99 9.94
N ARG A 311 -2.01 19.36 10.09
CA ARG A 311 -2.71 19.29 11.38
C ARG A 311 -2.80 17.88 11.94
N GLN A 312 -3.03 16.88 11.09
CA GLN A 312 -3.10 15.47 11.52
C GLN A 312 -1.72 14.93 11.93
N LEU A 313 -0.68 15.27 11.16
CA LEU A 313 0.71 14.95 11.54
C LEU A 313 1.06 15.53 12.91
N ASP A 314 0.71 16.80 13.16
CA ASP A 314 0.93 17.44 14.46
C ASP A 314 0.08 16.84 15.58
N ALA A 315 -1.14 16.39 15.29
CA ALA A 315 -1.98 15.69 16.26
C ALA A 315 -1.33 14.37 16.72
N ALA A 316 -0.81 13.58 15.78
CA ALA A 316 -0.11 12.34 16.09
C ALA A 316 1.16 12.59 16.93
N ARG A 317 1.94 13.61 16.57
CA ARG A 317 3.12 14.04 17.34
C ARG A 317 2.75 14.49 18.76
N LYS A 318 1.73 15.34 18.91
CA LYS A 318 1.27 15.83 20.22
C LYS A 318 0.73 14.72 21.12
N ALA A 319 0.11 13.70 20.52
CA ALA A 319 -0.34 12.51 21.23
C ALA A 319 0.80 11.57 21.64
N GLY A 320 2.04 11.80 21.18
CA GLY A 320 3.19 10.97 21.51
C GLY A 320 3.12 9.57 20.91
N LEU A 321 2.45 9.40 19.78
CA LEU A 321 2.34 8.10 19.11
C LEU A 321 3.69 7.65 18.57
N SER A 322 3.95 6.35 18.61
CA SER A 322 5.19 5.76 18.08
C SER A 322 5.09 5.42 16.59
N TRP A 323 3.86 5.26 16.07
CA TRP A 323 3.56 4.83 14.71
C TRP A 323 2.42 5.65 14.11
N LEU A 324 2.54 5.95 12.81
CA LEU A 324 1.58 6.69 12.02
C LEU A 324 1.49 6.07 10.63
N GLN A 325 0.27 5.80 10.17
CA GLN A 325 0.02 5.51 8.77
C GLN A 325 -0.44 6.76 8.03
N ILE A 326 -0.11 6.83 6.75
CA ILE A 326 -0.66 7.80 5.81
C ILE A 326 -1.64 7.09 4.88
N SER A 327 -2.89 7.53 4.91
CA SER A 327 -3.99 7.06 4.06
C SER A 327 -4.17 8.09 2.94
N THR A 328 -3.60 7.91 1.75
CA THR A 328 -2.88 6.73 1.22
C THR A 328 -1.71 7.15 0.35
N TRP A 329 -0.85 6.21 -0.04
CA TRP A 329 0.15 6.45 -1.08
C TRP A 329 -0.52 6.78 -2.42
N ASN A 330 -1.43 5.92 -2.90
CA ASN A 330 -1.91 5.92 -4.28
C ASN A 330 -3.40 5.57 -4.45
N ASP A 331 -4.28 5.77 -3.48
CA ASP A 331 -5.72 5.65 -3.73
C ASP A 331 -6.25 6.88 -4.49
N TYR A 332 -6.04 6.84 -5.80
CA TYR A 332 -6.50 7.85 -6.75
C TYR A 332 -8.02 7.92 -6.86
N GLY A 333 -8.72 6.81 -6.66
CA GLY A 333 -10.18 6.74 -6.76
C GLY A 333 -10.87 7.48 -5.62
N GLU A 334 -10.32 7.39 -4.41
CA GLU A 334 -10.78 8.17 -3.24
C GLU A 334 -10.20 9.59 -3.17
N GLY A 335 -9.12 9.84 -3.91
CA GLY A 335 -8.43 11.13 -3.87
C GLY A 335 -7.66 11.36 -2.56
N THR A 336 -7.28 10.29 -1.86
CA THR A 336 -6.49 10.33 -0.62
C THR A 336 -4.99 10.18 -0.89
N THR A 337 -4.57 10.17 -2.16
CA THR A 337 -3.19 9.96 -2.62
C THR A 337 -2.21 11.06 -2.15
N ILE A 338 -1.00 10.65 -1.75
CA ILE A 338 0.15 11.53 -1.52
C ILE A 338 1.26 11.36 -2.55
N GLU A 339 1.18 10.34 -3.41
CA GLU A 339 2.11 10.17 -4.53
C GLU A 339 2.11 11.44 -5.38
N PRO A 340 3.26 11.89 -5.93
CA PRO A 340 3.30 13.13 -6.68
C PRO A 340 2.39 13.13 -7.91
N THR A 341 1.59 14.19 -8.02
CA THR A 341 0.64 14.41 -9.13
C THR A 341 0.89 15.74 -9.81
N ARG A 342 0.22 15.99 -10.93
CA ARG A 342 0.31 17.28 -11.63
C ARG A 342 -0.36 18.41 -10.85
N GLU A 343 -1.33 18.09 -10.02
CA GLU A 343 -2.15 19.06 -9.28
C GLU A 343 -1.42 19.63 -8.07
N TYR A 344 -0.64 18.81 -7.35
CA TYR A 344 0.04 19.24 -6.13
C TYR A 344 1.55 18.95 -6.09
N GLY A 345 2.13 18.35 -7.15
CA GLY A 345 3.55 18.05 -7.22
C GLY A 345 4.00 17.23 -6.02
N TYR A 346 5.05 17.69 -5.33
CA TYR A 346 5.65 17.01 -4.18
C TYR A 346 5.13 17.50 -2.82
N ARG A 347 4.06 18.31 -2.78
CA ARG A 347 3.58 19.00 -1.56
C ARG A 347 3.54 18.11 -0.32
N TYR A 348 2.92 16.94 -0.41
CA TYR A 348 2.75 16.03 0.72
C TYR A 348 4.04 15.33 1.11
N LEU A 349 4.90 14.99 0.15
CA LEU A 349 6.21 14.42 0.44
C LEU A 349 7.15 15.44 1.10
N VAL A 350 7.09 16.72 0.69
CA VAL A 350 7.82 17.80 1.37
C VAL A 350 7.30 18.00 2.80
N ALA A 351 5.98 17.91 3.03
CA ALA A 351 5.43 17.94 4.38
C ALA A 351 5.92 16.76 5.23
N LEU A 352 6.08 15.57 4.65
CA LEU A 352 6.70 14.43 5.33
C LEU A 352 8.19 14.65 5.60
N GLN A 353 8.95 15.25 4.67
CA GLN A 353 10.34 15.61 4.90
C GLN A 353 10.49 16.57 6.10
N GLU A 354 9.63 17.58 6.20
CA GLU A 354 9.55 18.49 7.35
C GLU A 354 9.17 17.75 8.64
N PHE A 355 8.18 16.85 8.57
CA PHE A 355 7.67 16.15 9.74
C PHE A 355 8.64 15.13 10.34
N THR A 356 9.32 14.39 9.48
CA THR A 356 10.35 13.40 9.83
C THR A 356 11.70 14.07 10.13
N GLY A 357 11.89 15.26 9.57
CA GLY A 357 13.10 16.08 9.70
C GLY A 357 14.32 15.41 9.07
N VAL A 358 14.13 14.78 7.91
CA VAL A 358 15.22 14.36 7.03
C VAL A 358 15.91 15.57 6.40
N THR A 359 17.16 15.41 5.98
CA THR A 359 17.94 16.51 5.38
C THR A 359 17.64 16.74 3.90
N TYR A 360 16.99 15.78 3.24
CA TYR A 360 16.62 15.85 1.83
C TYR A 360 15.51 16.86 1.57
N ARG A 361 15.47 17.37 0.35
CA ARG A 361 14.54 18.43 -0.07
C ARG A 361 13.79 18.03 -1.33
N GLN A 362 12.86 18.89 -1.76
CA GLN A 362 12.10 18.70 -3.00
C GLN A 362 13.00 18.42 -4.21
N ALA A 363 14.15 19.08 -4.32
CA ALA A 363 15.09 18.88 -5.42
C ALA A 363 15.66 17.46 -5.51
N ASP A 364 15.63 16.69 -4.42
CA ASP A 364 16.05 15.28 -4.41
C ASP A 364 14.90 14.35 -4.85
N LEU A 365 13.65 14.72 -4.54
CA LEU A 365 12.46 14.06 -5.07
C LEU A 365 12.34 14.26 -6.59
N GLU A 366 12.63 15.47 -7.06
CA GLU A 366 12.68 15.79 -8.49
C GLU A 366 13.79 15.03 -9.21
N LEU A 367 14.95 14.85 -8.56
CA LEU A 367 16.05 14.03 -9.09
C LEU A 367 15.62 12.57 -9.31
N ILE A 368 14.84 12.01 -8.39
CA ILE A 368 14.27 10.65 -8.52
C ILE A 368 13.31 10.57 -9.71
N TYR A 369 12.53 11.62 -9.97
CA TYR A 369 11.71 11.68 -11.18
C TYR A 369 12.55 11.79 -12.46
N GLN A 370 13.66 12.54 -12.45
CA GLN A 370 14.61 12.56 -13.57
C GLN A 370 15.22 11.19 -13.82
N TRP A 371 15.55 10.45 -12.75
CA TRP A 371 15.99 9.06 -12.87
C TRP A 371 14.92 8.18 -13.53
N TYR A 372 13.67 8.27 -13.07
CA TYR A 372 12.54 7.55 -13.65
C TYR A 372 12.41 7.83 -15.16
N LEU A 373 12.40 9.09 -15.57
CA LEU A 373 12.34 9.48 -16.98
C LEU A 373 13.53 8.92 -17.79
N ALA A 374 14.74 8.96 -17.22
CA ALA A 374 15.93 8.40 -17.86
C ALA A 374 15.83 6.88 -18.01
N LYS A 375 15.26 6.19 -17.03
CA LYS A 375 15.03 4.73 -17.05
C LYS A 375 13.99 4.33 -18.09
N ILE A 376 12.89 5.08 -18.20
CA ILE A 376 11.89 4.86 -19.27
C ILE A 376 12.52 5.06 -20.66
N LYS A 377 13.34 6.10 -20.82
CA LYS A 377 13.99 6.40 -22.11
C LYS A 377 15.06 5.37 -22.49
N ASN A 378 15.85 4.90 -21.52
CA ASN A 378 16.99 4.01 -21.73
C ASN A 378 17.01 2.87 -20.69
N PRO A 379 16.12 1.87 -20.78
CA PRO A 379 15.93 0.87 -19.73
C PRO A 379 17.19 0.03 -19.43
N ASP A 380 18.02 -0.23 -20.44
CA ASP A 380 19.22 -1.06 -20.32
C ASP A 380 20.49 -0.26 -20.01
N SER A 381 20.41 1.06 -19.90
CA SER A 381 21.57 1.92 -19.66
C SER A 381 22.23 1.61 -18.32
N GLN A 382 23.51 1.21 -18.39
CA GLN A 382 24.34 0.96 -17.21
C GLN A 382 24.47 2.22 -16.34
N GLN A 383 24.62 3.39 -16.97
CA GLN A 383 24.68 4.68 -16.28
C GLN A 383 23.42 4.98 -15.47
N VAL A 384 22.23 4.62 -15.99
CA VAL A 384 20.95 4.82 -15.29
C VAL A 384 20.79 3.83 -14.13
N LYS A 385 21.30 2.60 -14.27
CA LYS A 385 21.36 1.61 -13.18
C LYS A 385 22.29 2.10 -12.06
N GLU A 386 23.46 2.63 -12.41
CA GLU A 386 24.39 3.22 -11.43
C GLU A 386 23.80 4.45 -10.72
N ALA A 387 22.99 5.24 -11.42
CA ALA A 387 22.28 6.36 -10.80
C ALA A 387 21.22 5.88 -9.80
N TYR A 388 20.51 4.79 -10.09
CA TYR A 388 19.61 4.15 -9.13
C TYR A 388 20.38 3.71 -7.87
N ASP A 389 21.50 3.01 -8.04
CA ASP A 389 22.32 2.52 -6.94
C ASP A 389 22.84 3.67 -6.06
N ALA A 390 23.22 4.80 -6.68
CA ALA A 390 23.61 6.01 -5.96
C ALA A 390 22.43 6.56 -5.14
N LEU A 391 21.22 6.63 -5.71
CA LEU A 391 20.01 7.08 -5.00
C LEU A 391 19.65 6.15 -3.83
N VAL A 392 19.76 4.83 -4.01
CA VAL A 392 19.57 3.80 -2.96
C VAL A 392 20.55 4.00 -1.80
N LYS A 393 21.79 4.39 -2.11
CA LYS A 393 22.86 4.69 -1.14
C LYS A 393 22.83 6.12 -0.60
N LEU A 394 21.83 6.91 -0.98
CA LEU A 394 21.65 8.30 -0.59
C LEU A 394 22.74 9.27 -1.09
N ASP A 395 23.45 8.91 -2.17
CA ASP A 395 24.46 9.74 -2.83
C ASP A 395 23.82 10.54 -3.98
N THR A 396 23.12 11.62 -3.61
CA THR A 396 22.40 12.47 -4.58
C THR A 396 23.34 13.22 -5.52
N GLU A 397 24.55 13.56 -5.08
CA GLU A 397 25.53 14.23 -5.92
C GLU A 397 26.03 13.31 -7.03
N LYS A 398 26.36 12.05 -6.70
CA LYS A 398 26.72 11.07 -7.72
C LYS A 398 25.58 10.80 -8.70
N ALA A 399 24.34 10.70 -8.20
CA ALA A 399 23.17 10.53 -9.05
C ALA A 399 22.96 11.73 -10.01
N ARG A 400 23.12 12.98 -9.54
CA ARG A 400 23.06 14.19 -10.39
C ARG A 400 24.09 14.16 -11.52
N GLN A 401 25.33 13.82 -11.19
CA GLN A 401 26.41 13.68 -12.17
C GLN A 401 26.10 12.60 -13.22
N LEU A 402 25.64 11.42 -12.78
CA LEU A 402 25.27 10.33 -13.68
C LEU A 402 24.06 10.66 -14.55
N LEU A 403 23.13 11.49 -14.09
CA LEU A 403 21.94 11.87 -14.86
C LEU A 403 22.12 13.17 -15.67
N ASN A 404 23.29 13.82 -15.56
CA ASN A 404 23.57 15.15 -16.12
C ASN A 404 22.55 16.22 -15.68
N VAL A 405 22.06 16.11 -14.43
CA VAL A 405 21.16 17.10 -13.82
C VAL A 405 22.03 18.14 -13.13
N LYS A 406 21.83 19.42 -13.47
CA LYS A 406 22.59 20.55 -12.90
C LYS A 406 22.17 20.89 -11.48
#